data_AF-A0A955PCE9-F1
#
_entry.id   AF-A0A955PCE9-F1
#
_cell.length_a   1.000
_cell.length_b   1.000
_cell.length_c   1.000
_cell.angle_alpha   90.00
_cell.angle_beta   90.00
_cell.angle_gamma   90.00
#
_symmetry.space_group_name_H-M   'P 1'
#
loop_
_entity.id
_entity.type
_entity.pdbx_description
1 polymer ?
#
loop_
_entity_poly.entity_id
_entity_poly.type
_entity_poly.pdbx_seq_one_letter_code
_entity_poly.pdbx_strand_id
1 'polypeptide(L)'
;MNEPTEFLYGLTFADFVVLLVYLVGVTAIGVYTLIRVKDMEDYFMGGRRFGKVFMMFFAFGSGTSSEQAVSVVAKTWRVGLAGIWYQFLWLFSTP
;
A
#
# COMPACT_ATOMS: atom_id res chain seq x y z
N MET A 1 -0.80 31.94 -22.35
CA MET A 1 -0.30 30.82 -21.53
C MET A 1 -1.54 30.08 -21.08
N ASN A 2 -1.73 28.84 -21.55
CA ASN A 2 -3.03 28.19 -21.60
C ASN A 2 -3.56 27.88 -20.19
N GLU A 3 -4.75 28.43 -19.89
CA GLU A 3 -5.56 28.15 -18.70
C GLU A 3 -5.99 26.66 -18.68
N PRO A 4 -6.25 26.09 -17.49
CA PRO A 4 -6.00 24.69 -17.17
C PRO A 4 -7.09 23.74 -17.67
N THR A 5 -6.68 22.56 -18.16
CA THR A 5 -7.58 21.44 -18.46
C THR A 5 -8.05 20.79 -17.16
N GLU A 6 -8.90 21.47 -16.39
CA GLU A 6 -9.63 20.87 -15.25
C GLU A 6 -10.88 20.14 -15.77
N PHE A 7 -10.72 18.87 -16.12
CA PHE A 7 -11.86 18.01 -16.43
C PHE A 7 -12.18 17.15 -15.20
N LEU A 8 -13.23 17.56 -14.47
CA LEU A 8 -13.80 16.94 -13.27
C LEU A 8 -12.86 16.92 -12.03
N TYR A 9 -13.24 17.66 -10.99
CA TYR A 9 -12.67 17.58 -9.64
C TYR A 9 -11.18 17.98 -9.48
N GLY A 10 -10.63 18.79 -10.38
CA GLY A 10 -9.23 19.27 -10.29
C GLY A 10 -8.17 18.22 -10.62
N LEU A 11 -8.57 17.09 -11.21
CA LEU A 11 -7.66 16.06 -11.72
C LEU A 11 -7.38 16.33 -13.19
N THR A 12 -6.11 16.28 -13.58
CA THR A 12 -5.74 16.37 -14.99
C THR A 12 -6.13 15.07 -15.70
N PHE A 13 -6.32 15.12 -17.02
CA PHE A 13 -6.58 13.93 -17.83
C PHE A 13 -5.49 12.84 -17.63
N ALA A 14 -4.25 13.26 -17.35
CA ALA A 14 -3.15 12.36 -17.01
C ALA A 14 -3.42 11.57 -15.72
N ASP A 15 -3.93 12.21 -14.66
CA ASP A 15 -4.23 11.54 -13.39
C ASP A 15 -5.28 10.44 -13.56
N PHE A 16 -6.33 10.72 -14.35
CA PHE A 16 -7.38 9.73 -14.65
C PHE A 16 -6.81 8.50 -15.36
N VAL A 17 -5.93 8.70 -16.34
CA VAL A 17 -5.28 7.59 -17.07
C VAL A 17 -4.40 6.75 -16.13
N VAL A 18 -3.60 7.39 -15.27
CA VAL A 18 -2.75 6.66 -14.30
C VAL A 18 -3.60 5.84 -13.34
N LEU A 19 -4.70 6.41 -12.85
CA LEU A 19 -5.60 5.75 -11.90
C LEU A 19 -6.29 4.54 -12.54
N LEU A 20 -6.76 4.68 -13.78
CA LEU A 20 -7.37 3.59 -14.53
C LEU A 20 -6.37 2.46 -14.84
N VAL A 21 -5.15 2.80 -15.26
CA VAL A 21 -4.07 1.82 -15.50
C VAL A 21 -3.71 1.08 -14.21
N TYR A 22 -3.57 1.79 -13.09
CA TYR A 22 -3.30 1.18 -11.80
C TYR A 22 -4.39 0.19 -11.39
N LEU A 23 -5.65 0.60 -11.50
CA LEU A 23 -6.79 -0.23 -11.10
C LEU A 23 -6.88 -1.51 -11.96
N VAL A 24 -6.79 -1.37 -13.27
CA VAL A 24 -6.79 -2.51 -14.20
C VAL A 24 -5.59 -3.42 -13.96
N GLY A 25 -4.39 -2.86 -13.72
CA GLY A 25 -3.19 -3.63 -13.46
C GLY A 25 -3.30 -4.48 -12.20
N VAL A 26 -3.76 -3.89 -11.09
CA VAL A 26 -3.94 -4.62 -9.82
C VAL A 26 -5.04 -5.69 -9.95
N THR A 27 -6.16 -5.38 -10.62
CA THR A 27 -7.23 -6.37 -10.85
C THR A 27 -6.75 -7.53 -11.73
N ALA A 28 -6.00 -7.26 -12.80
CA ALA A 28 -5.47 -8.30 -13.68
C ALA A 28 -4.51 -9.25 -12.93
N ILE A 29 -3.63 -8.70 -12.09
CA ILE A 29 -2.74 -9.50 -11.24
C ILE A 29 -3.57 -10.37 -10.29
N GLY A 30 -4.60 -9.81 -9.64
CA GLY A 30 -5.49 -10.57 -8.74
C GLY A 30 -6.24 -11.71 -9.43
N VAL A 31 -6.79 -11.46 -10.62
CA VAL A 31 -7.47 -12.49 -11.43
C VAL A 31 -6.48 -13.58 -11.87
N TYR A 32 -5.26 -13.20 -12.24
CA TYR A 32 -4.21 -14.15 -12.60
C TYR A 32 -3.84 -15.07 -11.43
N THR A 33 -3.68 -14.53 -10.21
CA THR A 33 -3.44 -15.34 -9.02
C THR A 33 -4.61 -16.25 -8.68
N LEU A 34 -5.85 -15.77 -8.80
CA LEU A 34 -7.06 -16.57 -8.55
C LEU A 34 -7.14 -17.82 -9.45
N ILE A 35 -6.75 -17.71 -10.72
CA ILE A 35 -6.79 -18.85 -11.65
C ILE A 35 -5.65 -19.85 -11.38
N ARG A 36 -4.53 -19.39 -10.79
CA ARG A 36 -3.35 -20.22 -10.54
C ARG A 36 -3.37 -20.97 -9.20
N VAL A 37 -4.09 -20.45 -8.20
CA VAL A 37 -4.19 -21.05 -6.87
C VAL A 37 -5.31 -22.09 -6.86
N LYS A 38 -4.95 -23.38 -6.74
CA LYS A 38 -5.91 -24.50 -6.74
C LYS A 38 -6.04 -25.21 -5.38
N ASP A 39 -5.07 -25.04 -4.48
CA ASP A 39 -5.03 -25.70 -3.18
C ASP A 39 -5.10 -24.70 -2.02
N MET A 40 -5.75 -25.08 -0.91
CA MET A 40 -5.82 -24.27 0.31
C MET A 40 -4.43 -23.94 0.89
N GLU A 41 -3.47 -24.85 0.73
CA GLU A 41 -2.07 -24.63 1.14
C GLU A 41 -1.38 -23.55 0.27
N ASP A 42 -1.69 -23.53 -1.03
CA ASP A 42 -1.22 -22.48 -1.96
C ASP A 42 -1.91 -21.12 -1.66
N TYR A 43 -3.14 -21.13 -1.15
CA TYR A 43 -3.86 -19.90 -0.77
C TYR A 43 -3.32 -19.25 0.52
N PHE A 44 -3.07 -20.04 1.57
CA PHE A 44 -2.60 -19.51 2.86
C PHE A 44 -1.07 -19.44 3.02
N MET A 45 -0.33 -20.35 2.39
CA MET A 45 1.14 -20.42 2.51
C MET A 45 1.88 -20.17 1.19
N GLY A 46 1.18 -19.89 0.09
CA GLY A 46 1.79 -19.72 -1.23
C GLY A 46 2.62 -20.92 -1.68
N GLY A 47 2.30 -22.11 -1.16
CA GLY A 47 3.01 -23.36 -1.43
C GLY A 47 4.48 -23.32 -1.03
N ARG A 48 4.86 -22.47 -0.07
CA ARG A 48 6.26 -22.17 0.29
C ARG A 48 7.10 -21.64 -0.89
N ARG A 49 6.44 -21.18 -1.96
CA ARG A 49 7.06 -20.60 -3.16
C ARG A 49 7.11 -19.08 -3.14
N PHE A 50 6.40 -18.43 -2.22
CA PHE A 50 6.61 -17.00 -1.95
C PHE A 50 8.03 -16.82 -1.41
N GLY A 51 8.96 -16.48 -2.30
CA GLY A 51 10.35 -16.22 -1.93
C GLY A 51 10.46 -15.07 -0.92
N LYS A 52 11.65 -14.93 -0.33
CA LYS A 52 11.96 -13.92 0.68
C LYS A 52 11.60 -12.48 0.25
N VAL A 53 11.77 -12.17 -1.03
CA VAL A 53 11.47 -10.84 -1.59
C VAL A 53 9.97 -10.56 -1.56
N PHE A 54 9.14 -11.51 -1.98
CA PHE A 54 7.68 -11.32 -1.96
C PHE A 54 7.17 -11.21 -0.51
N MET A 55 7.70 -12.04 0.40
CA MET A 55 7.38 -11.92 1.82
C MET A 55 7.81 -10.58 2.42
N MET A 56 8.97 -10.03 2.02
CA MET A 56 9.41 -8.70 2.44
C MET A 56 8.46 -7.61 1.96
N PHE A 57 8.05 -7.64 0.69
CA PHE A 57 7.08 -6.68 0.16
C PHE A 57 5.69 -6.84 0.76
N PHE A 58 5.27 -8.08 1.07
CA PHE A 58 4.02 -8.34 1.77
C PHE A 58 4.06 -7.77 3.20
N ALA A 59 5.13 -8.04 3.96
CA ALA A 59 5.33 -7.50 5.29
C ALA A 59 5.44 -5.96 5.29
N PHE A 60 6.11 -5.41 4.27
CA PHE A 60 6.19 -3.97 4.06
C PHE A 60 4.82 -3.37 3.70
N GLY A 61 4.05 -4.03 2.85
CA GLY A 61 2.69 -3.63 2.47
C GLY A 61 1.73 -3.67 3.66
N SER A 62 1.80 -4.71 4.49
CA SER A 62 1.01 -4.79 5.73
C SER A 62 1.46 -3.79 6.80
N GLY A 63 2.77 -3.46 6.82
CA GLY A 63 3.33 -2.47 7.76
C GLY A 63 3.02 -1.02 7.37
N THR A 64 2.78 -0.74 6.09
CA THR A 64 2.50 0.61 5.59
C THR A 64 1.00 0.85 5.53
N SER A 65 0.34 0.96 6.70
CA SER A 65 -1.04 1.44 6.73
C SER A 65 -1.06 2.97 6.65
N SER A 66 -1.94 3.50 5.81
CA SER A 66 -2.13 4.96 5.67
C SER A 66 -2.56 5.61 6.99
N GLU A 67 -3.24 4.87 7.86
CA GLU A 67 -3.67 5.32 9.19
C GLU A 67 -2.51 5.58 10.16
N GLN A 68 -1.50 4.69 10.18
CA GLN A 68 -0.30 4.88 11.01
C GLN A 68 0.51 6.10 10.54
N ALA A 69 0.66 6.27 9.22
CA ALA A 69 1.39 7.39 8.65
C ALA A 69 0.79 8.75 9.04
N VAL A 70 -0.54 8.89 9.00
CA VAL A 70 -1.24 10.14 9.39
C VAL A 70 -1.04 10.46 10.87
N SER A 71 -1.09 9.45 11.74
CA SER A 71 -0.91 9.64 13.18
C SER A 71 0.50 10.13 13.55
N VAL A 72 1.53 9.58 12.90
CA VAL A 72 2.95 9.94 13.12
C VAL A 72 3.24 11.34 12.61
N VAL A 73 2.69 11.71 11.44
CA VAL A 73 2.83 13.06 10.87
C VAL A 73 2.18 14.11 11.78
N ALA A 74 0.94 13.87 12.23
CA ALA A 74 0.22 14.78 13.11
C ALA A 74 0.96 15.02 14.45
N LYS A 75 1.64 14.00 14.97
CA LYS A 75 2.41 14.09 16.21
C LYS A 75 3.76 14.75 16.01
N THR A 76 4.43 14.48 14.87
CA THR A 76 5.68 15.16 14.49
C THR A 76 5.47 16.66 14.35
N TRP A 77 4.32 17.09 13.82
CA TRP A 77 3.97 18.51 13.73
C TRP A 77 3.85 19.20 15.10
N ARG A 78 3.45 18.48 16.15
CA ARG A 78 3.28 19.04 17.50
C ARG A 78 4.52 18.92 18.40
N VAL A 79 5.29 17.84 18.25
CA VAL A 79 6.36 17.45 19.19
C VAL A 79 7.74 17.38 18.50
N GLY A 80 7.82 17.70 17.20
CA GLY A 80 9.04 17.58 16.40
C GLY A 80 9.41 16.11 16.13
N LEU A 81 10.70 15.84 15.87
CA LEU A 81 11.22 14.50 15.53
C LEU A 81 10.85 13.39 16.53
N ALA A 82 10.52 13.74 17.77
CA ALA A 82 10.01 12.78 18.77
C ALA A 82 8.66 12.14 18.38
N GLY A 83 7.96 12.66 17.37
CA GLY A 83 6.77 12.02 16.79
C GLY A 83 7.02 10.62 16.23
N ILE A 84 8.27 10.27 15.90
CA ILE A 84 8.67 8.92 15.44
C ILE A 84 8.33 7.83 16.46
N TRP A 85 8.30 8.17 17.75
CA TRP A 85 7.96 7.22 18.82
C TRP A 85 6.55 6.64 18.68
N TYR A 86 5.63 7.34 18.00
CA TYR A 86 4.28 6.82 17.73
C TYR A 86 4.30 5.61 16.78
N GLN A 87 5.27 5.52 15.88
CA GLN A 87 5.47 4.33 15.04
C GLN A 87 6.01 3.14 15.85
N PHE A 88 6.80 3.43 16.90
CA PHE A 88 7.44 2.42 17.74
C PHE A 88 6.67 2.10 19.02
N LEU A 89 5.45 2.64 19.21
CA LEU A 89 4.63 2.34 20.39
C LEU A 89 4.39 0.84 20.56
N TRP A 90 4.21 0.13 19.45
CA TRP A 90 3.99 -1.32 19.44
C TRP A 90 5.28 -2.15 19.57
N LEU A 91 6.46 -1.53 19.50
CA LEU A 91 7.76 -2.22 19.59
C LEU A 91 7.96 -2.89 20.97
N PHE A 92 7.30 -2.37 22.01
CA PHE A 92 7.30 -2.96 23.35
C PHE A 92 6.17 -3.98 23.59
N SER A 93 5.20 -4.10 22.67
CA SER A 93 4.02 -4.96 22.82
C SER A 93 4.03 -6.18 21.90
N THR A 94 4.89 -6.22 20.90
CA THR A 94 5.20 -7.44 20.14
C THR A 94 6.46 -8.08 20.70
N PRO A 95 6.40 -9.31 21.27
CA PRO A 95 7.59 -10.03 21.73
C PRO A 95 8.56 -10.36 20.59
#